data_AF-F6XMZ3-F1
#
_entry.id   AF-F6XMZ3-F1
#
_cell.length_a   1.000
_cell.length_b   1.000
_cell.length_c   1.000
_cell.angle_alpha   90.00
_cell.angle_beta   90.00
_cell.angle_gamma   90.00
#
_symmetry.space_group_name_H-M   'P 1'
#
loop_
_entity.id
_entity.type
_entity.pdbx_description
1 polymer ?
#
loop_
_entity_poly.entity_id
_entity_poly.type
_entity_poly.pdbx_seq_one_letter_code
_entity_poly.pdbx_strand_id
1 'polypeptide(L)'
;MSWNLFNRQAKRSLVTKTTERDFERECTKMQHLEECSKKIAKDSKRMASCTSAYGKSAGKLGHDLLTDMGANGHEDFNLFDAAMAKQDQLAQEKSNMMHQAMVEPMKRYTTIFPHYTQQVKSREKVLQEYNKVQAKLEKYEEREQTGANIVKIQQMKAEVQPVKEEFEKKNNSLLEEMPKFYDASIGYIHPSLK
;
A
#
# COMPACT_ATOMS: atom_id res chain seq x y z
N MET A 1 7.11 5.69 5.34
CA MET A 1 6.92 7.15 5.26
C MET A 1 5.65 7.46 6.01
N SER A 2 5.70 8.38 6.97
CA SER A 2 4.52 8.76 7.75
C SER A 2 3.56 9.58 6.89
N TRP A 3 2.24 9.32 6.94
CA TRP A 3 1.26 10.23 6.34
C TRP A 3 0.80 11.32 7.33
N ASN A 4 1.70 11.76 8.22
CA ASN A 4 1.51 12.99 8.99
C ASN A 4 1.57 14.18 8.01
N LEU A 5 0.46 14.41 7.30
CA LEU A 5 0.25 15.45 6.31
C LEU A 5 -0.70 16.55 6.83
N PHE A 6 -1.42 16.27 7.91
CA PHE A 6 -2.40 17.18 8.49
C PHE A 6 -1.72 18.22 9.39
N ASN A 7 -1.42 19.40 8.83
CA ASN A 7 -1.00 20.54 9.62
C ASN A 7 -2.25 21.30 10.12
N ARG A 8 -2.59 21.13 11.41
CA ARG A 8 -3.75 21.76 12.07
C ARG A 8 -3.54 23.26 12.32
N GLN A 9 -3.42 24.08 11.28
CA GLN A 9 -3.28 25.54 11.46
C GLN A 9 -3.98 26.35 10.35
N ALA A 10 -5.32 26.41 10.38
CA ALA A 10 -6.07 27.52 9.77
C ALA A 10 -7.28 27.90 10.63
N LYS A 11 -7.47 29.20 10.90
CA LYS A 11 -8.57 29.76 11.73
C LYS A 11 -9.95 29.61 11.08
N ARG A 12 -10.02 29.42 9.76
CA ARG A 12 -11.18 28.96 8.98
C ARG A 12 -10.70 27.92 7.98
N SER A 13 -11.35 26.78 7.91
CA SER A 13 -11.05 25.70 6.96
C SER A 13 -12.00 25.78 5.78
N LEU A 14 -11.48 25.70 4.56
CA LEU A 14 -12.28 25.60 3.34
C LEU A 14 -12.99 24.26 3.20
N VAL A 15 -12.52 23.27 3.95
CA VAL A 15 -13.10 21.94 4.04
C VAL A 15 -13.87 21.83 5.33
N THR A 16 -15.05 21.21 5.28
CA THR A 16 -15.85 21.00 6.50
C THR A 16 -15.09 20.10 7.48
N LYS A 17 -15.28 20.33 8.79
CA LYS A 17 -14.66 19.47 9.82
C LYS A 17 -15.04 18.00 9.65
N THR A 18 -16.26 17.73 9.20
CA THR A 18 -16.76 16.37 8.94
C THR A 18 -15.98 15.73 7.80
N THR A 19 -15.85 16.42 6.66
CA THR A 19 -15.11 15.93 5.49
C THR A 19 -13.64 15.68 5.84
N GLU A 20 -12.99 16.58 6.58
CA GLU A 20 -11.58 16.38 6.95
C GLU A 20 -11.42 15.19 7.90
N ARG A 21 -12.32 15.04 8.88
CA ARG A 21 -12.32 13.89 9.78
C ARG A 21 -12.55 12.56 9.04
N ASP A 22 -13.43 12.55 8.06
CA ASP A 22 -13.71 11.34 7.27
C ASP A 22 -12.51 11.00 6.38
N PHE A 23 -11.87 12.00 5.77
CA PHE A 23 -10.63 11.82 5.01
C PHE A 23 -9.46 11.32 5.89
N GLU A 24 -9.27 11.90 7.08
CA GLU A 24 -8.27 11.45 8.07
C GLU A 24 -8.51 9.98 8.45
N ARG A 25 -9.77 9.60 8.69
CA ARG A 25 -10.15 8.21 9.01
C ARG A 25 -9.78 7.24 7.89
N GLU A 26 -10.10 7.57 6.65
CA GLU A 26 -9.75 6.70 5.51
C GLU A 26 -8.23 6.62 5.29
N CYS A 27 -7.49 7.72 5.49
CA CYS A 27 -6.03 7.71 5.49
C CYS A 27 -5.46 6.76 6.56
N THR A 28 -5.99 6.79 7.79
CA THR A 28 -5.56 5.89 8.88
C THR A 28 -5.82 4.42 8.54
N LYS A 29 -6.98 4.10 7.96
CA LYS A 29 -7.28 2.74 7.50
C LYS A 29 -6.29 2.29 6.42
N MET A 30 -6.00 3.15 5.45
CA MET A 30 -5.06 2.87 4.36
C MET A 30 -3.63 2.66 4.86
N GLN A 31 -3.17 3.47 5.82
CA GLN A 31 -1.89 3.27 6.49
C GLN A 31 -1.81 1.91 7.19
N HIS A 32 -2.83 1.58 7.98
CA HIS A 32 -2.86 0.33 8.70
C HIS A 32 -2.84 -0.87 7.72
N LEU A 33 -3.64 -0.79 6.66
CA LEU A 33 -3.66 -1.79 5.60
C LEU A 33 -2.29 -1.91 4.90
N GLU A 34 -1.60 -0.80 4.63
CA GLU A 34 -0.24 -0.79 4.06
C GLU A 34 0.76 -1.51 4.98
N GLU A 35 0.75 -1.21 6.27
CA GLU A 35 1.64 -1.81 7.27
C GLU A 35 1.41 -3.32 7.38
N CYS A 36 0.16 -3.74 7.54
CA CYS A 36 -0.23 -5.15 7.58
C CYS A 36 0.18 -5.87 6.29
N SER A 37 -0.08 -5.28 5.13
CA SER A 37 0.25 -5.88 3.82
C SER A 37 1.76 -6.05 3.63
N LYS A 38 2.56 -5.07 4.05
CA LYS A 38 4.03 -5.16 4.02
C LYS A 38 4.55 -6.23 4.95
N LYS A 39 3.95 -6.37 6.14
CA LYS A 39 4.28 -7.45 7.07
C LYS A 39 4.01 -8.82 6.45
N ILE A 40 2.81 -9.01 5.89
CA ILE A 40 2.45 -10.25 5.19
C ILE A 40 3.45 -10.53 4.05
N ALA A 41 3.72 -9.56 3.16
CA ALA A 41 4.66 -9.74 2.05
C ALA A 41 6.07 -10.17 2.52
N LYS A 42 6.56 -9.59 3.63
CA LYS A 42 7.85 -9.98 4.24
C LYS A 42 7.80 -11.41 4.78
N ASP A 43 6.74 -11.76 5.49
CA ASP A 43 6.56 -13.08 6.08
C ASP A 43 6.37 -14.16 5.00
N SER A 44 5.66 -13.87 3.91
CA SER A 44 5.54 -14.74 2.71
C SER A 44 6.90 -15.08 2.12
N LYS A 45 7.73 -14.06 1.90
CA LYS A 45 9.08 -14.24 1.35
C LYS A 45 9.96 -15.08 2.29
N ARG A 46 9.86 -14.82 3.60
CA ARG A 46 10.58 -15.58 4.63
C ARG A 46 10.15 -17.04 4.63
N MET A 47 8.84 -17.31 4.57
CA MET A 47 8.29 -18.67 4.57
C MET A 47 8.76 -19.48 3.36
N ALA A 48 8.75 -18.88 2.16
CA ALA A 48 9.27 -19.52 0.94
C ALA A 48 10.78 -19.82 1.07
N SER A 49 11.56 -18.86 1.60
CA SER A 49 12.99 -19.04 1.82
C SER A 49 13.30 -20.15 2.84
N CYS A 50 12.53 -20.22 3.94
CA CYS A 50 12.65 -21.28 4.93
C CYS A 50 12.29 -22.66 4.35
N THR A 51 11.30 -22.73 3.46
CA THR A 51 10.91 -23.99 2.79
C THR A 51 12.03 -24.50 1.88
N SER A 52 12.63 -23.62 1.10
CA SER A 52 13.79 -23.98 0.28
C SER A 52 15.00 -24.40 1.12
N ALA A 53 15.29 -23.68 2.21
CA ALA A 53 16.38 -24.03 3.12
C ALA A 53 16.15 -25.39 3.80
N TYR A 54 14.90 -25.69 4.19
CA TYR A 54 14.51 -26.99 4.74
C TYR A 54 14.79 -28.12 3.75
N GLY A 55 14.36 -27.99 2.48
CA GLY A 55 14.62 -29.01 1.45
C GLY A 55 16.10 -29.33 1.29
N LYS A 56 16.94 -28.28 1.19
CA LYS A 56 18.40 -28.42 1.08
C LYS A 56 19.03 -29.11 2.30
N SER A 57 18.63 -28.70 3.51
CA SER A 57 19.14 -29.30 4.74
C SER A 57 18.75 -30.76 4.88
N ALA A 58 17.50 -31.09 4.54
CA ALA A 58 17.03 -32.46 4.58
C ALA A 58 17.73 -33.32 3.53
N GLY A 59 17.89 -32.83 2.30
CA GLY A 59 18.65 -33.50 1.24
C GLY A 59 20.10 -33.76 1.64
N LYS A 60 20.78 -32.78 2.24
CA LYS A 60 22.13 -32.96 2.76
C LYS A 60 22.20 -34.04 3.85
N LEU A 61 21.30 -34.00 4.83
CA LEU A 61 21.25 -35.02 5.88
C LEU A 61 21.01 -36.43 5.31
N GLY A 62 20.13 -36.56 4.32
CA GLY A 62 19.90 -37.84 3.65
C GLY A 62 21.14 -38.35 2.92
N HIS A 63 21.85 -37.46 2.22
CA HIS A 63 23.10 -37.81 1.53
C HIS A 63 24.21 -38.23 2.49
N ASP A 64 24.39 -37.49 3.59
CA ASP A 64 25.39 -37.79 4.62
C ASP A 64 25.12 -39.19 5.23
N LEU A 65 23.84 -39.51 5.55
CA LEU A 65 23.44 -40.82 6.06
C LEU A 65 23.70 -41.97 5.08
N LEU A 66 23.39 -41.79 3.79
CA LEU A 66 23.66 -42.79 2.75
C LEU A 66 25.15 -43.06 2.59
N THR A 67 25.97 -42.01 2.71
CA THR A 67 27.43 -42.11 2.63
C THR A 67 28.00 -42.86 3.84
N ASP A 68 27.55 -42.52 5.05
CA ASP A 68 28.04 -43.11 6.31
C ASP A 68 27.64 -44.58 6.49
N MET A 69 26.43 -44.96 6.06
CA MET A 69 25.91 -46.33 6.20
C MET A 69 26.55 -47.32 5.21
N GLY A 70 27.38 -46.84 4.28
CA GLY A 70 28.04 -47.65 3.25
C GLY A 70 27.02 -48.36 2.39
N ALA A 71 26.44 -47.63 1.41
CA ALA A 71 25.38 -48.06 0.48
C ALA A 71 25.70 -49.36 -0.28
N ASN A 72 25.69 -50.48 0.41
CA ASN A 72 26.00 -51.80 -0.10
C ASN A 72 24.72 -52.44 -0.61
N GLY A 73 24.14 -51.89 -1.68
CA GLY A 73 23.11 -52.52 -2.50
C GLY A 73 21.84 -53.03 -1.81
N HIS A 74 21.62 -52.70 -0.53
CA HIS A 74 20.42 -53.12 0.21
C HIS A 74 19.22 -52.36 -0.35
N GLU A 75 18.12 -53.08 -0.59
CA GLU A 75 16.88 -52.53 -1.13
C GLU A 75 16.38 -51.33 -0.32
N ASP A 76 16.54 -51.39 1.01
CA ASP A 76 16.15 -50.32 1.94
C ASP A 76 16.89 -48.99 1.67
N PHE A 77 18.16 -49.03 1.26
CA PHE A 77 18.93 -47.82 0.93
C PHE A 77 18.44 -47.20 -0.37
N ASN A 78 18.10 -48.02 -1.37
CA ASN A 78 17.52 -47.54 -2.63
C ASN A 78 16.13 -46.91 -2.40
N LEU A 79 15.32 -47.49 -1.52
CA LEU A 79 14.03 -46.93 -1.11
C LEU A 79 14.20 -45.61 -0.36
N PHE A 80 15.19 -45.51 0.54
CA PHE A 80 15.51 -44.28 1.25
C PHE A 80 16.00 -43.18 0.31
N ASP A 81 16.92 -43.47 -0.60
CA ASP A 81 17.43 -42.50 -1.59
C ASP A 81 16.30 -41.97 -2.49
N ALA A 82 15.45 -42.87 -2.99
CA ALA A 82 14.27 -42.48 -3.76
C ALA A 82 13.29 -41.61 -2.95
N ALA A 83 13.09 -41.90 -1.66
CA ALA A 83 12.26 -41.09 -0.78
C ALA A 83 12.87 -39.69 -0.55
N MET A 84 14.18 -39.59 -0.39
CA MET A 84 14.89 -38.31 -0.22
C MET A 84 14.83 -37.47 -1.50
N ALA A 85 15.02 -38.07 -2.67
CA ALA A 85 14.88 -37.40 -3.95
C ALA A 85 13.45 -36.86 -4.16
N LYS A 86 12.43 -37.68 -3.83
CA LYS A 86 11.03 -37.27 -3.88
C LYS A 86 10.72 -36.12 -2.90
N GLN A 87 11.31 -36.15 -1.70
CA GLN A 87 11.14 -35.08 -0.73
C GLN A 87 11.75 -33.76 -1.22
N ASP A 88 12.94 -33.79 -1.83
CA ASP A 88 13.57 -32.59 -2.39
C ASP A 88 12.71 -31.99 -3.53
N GLN A 89 12.20 -32.85 -4.43
CA GLN A 89 11.26 -32.43 -5.47
C GLN A 89 10.03 -31.75 -4.87
N LEU A 90 9.37 -32.36 -3.88
CA LEU A 90 8.19 -31.78 -3.23
C LEU A 90 8.51 -30.47 -2.51
N ALA A 91 9.68 -30.34 -1.91
CA ALA A 91 10.12 -29.10 -1.26
C ALA A 91 10.34 -27.97 -2.29
N GLN A 92 10.92 -28.29 -3.45
CA GLN A 92 11.09 -27.34 -4.55
C GLN A 92 9.74 -26.92 -5.15
N GLU A 93 8.84 -27.87 -5.43
CA GLU A 93 7.49 -27.61 -5.93
C GLU A 93 6.70 -26.73 -4.96
N LYS A 94 6.74 -27.05 -3.66
CA LYS A 94 6.09 -26.23 -2.62
C LYS A 94 6.67 -24.82 -2.56
N SER A 95 7.99 -24.68 -2.62
CA SER A 95 8.64 -23.36 -2.65
C SER A 95 8.19 -22.54 -3.87
N ASN A 96 8.12 -23.16 -5.05
CA ASN A 96 7.66 -22.51 -6.28
C ASN A 96 6.18 -22.08 -6.18
N MET A 97 5.33 -22.95 -5.66
CA MET A 97 3.92 -22.65 -5.42
C MET A 97 3.77 -21.46 -4.46
N MET A 98 4.50 -21.44 -3.35
CA MET A 98 4.47 -20.31 -2.41
C MET A 98 4.90 -18.99 -3.07
N HIS A 99 5.88 -19.04 -3.97
CA HIS A 99 6.26 -17.85 -4.73
C HIS A 99 5.11 -17.32 -5.61
N GLN A 100 4.43 -18.22 -6.33
CA GLN A 100 3.37 -17.87 -7.27
C GLN A 100 2.07 -17.48 -6.57
N ALA A 101 1.66 -18.24 -5.56
CA ALA A 101 0.38 -18.08 -4.89
C ALA A 101 0.41 -17.01 -3.78
N MET A 102 1.59 -16.73 -3.19
CA MET A 102 1.69 -15.87 -2.01
C MET A 102 2.67 -14.71 -2.18
N VAL A 103 3.92 -14.96 -2.59
CA VAL A 103 4.97 -13.92 -2.62
C VAL A 103 4.68 -12.87 -3.70
N GLU A 104 4.43 -13.30 -4.94
CA GLU A 104 4.21 -12.39 -6.05
C GLU A 104 2.91 -11.57 -5.93
N PRO A 105 1.75 -12.15 -5.56
CA PRO A 105 0.53 -11.38 -5.32
C PRO A 105 0.72 -10.33 -4.22
N MET A 106 1.32 -10.70 -3.08
CA MET A 106 1.53 -9.75 -1.98
C MET A 106 2.52 -8.65 -2.37
N LYS A 107 3.57 -8.99 -3.13
CA LYS A 107 4.50 -8.00 -3.67
C LYS A 107 3.77 -7.00 -4.57
N ARG A 108 2.96 -7.47 -5.52
CA ARG A 108 2.14 -6.61 -6.41
C ARG A 108 1.15 -5.74 -5.61
N TYR A 109 0.51 -6.31 -4.59
CA TYR A 109 -0.41 -5.54 -3.75
C TYR A 109 0.30 -4.38 -3.04
N THR A 110 1.49 -4.63 -2.49
CA THR A 110 2.25 -3.59 -1.79
C THR A 110 2.73 -2.43 -2.67
N THR A 111 2.81 -2.60 -3.99
CA THR A 111 3.21 -1.51 -4.90
C THR A 111 2.12 -0.48 -5.11
N ILE A 112 0.88 -0.73 -4.68
CA ILE A 112 -0.26 0.17 -4.87
C ILE A 112 -0.21 1.35 -3.86
N PHE A 113 0.21 1.10 -2.62
CA PHE A 113 0.19 2.12 -1.55
C PHE A 113 1.03 3.39 -1.83
N PRO A 114 2.22 3.32 -2.47
CA PRO A 114 2.95 4.52 -2.89
C PRO A 114 2.13 5.46 -3.78
N HIS A 115 1.27 4.92 -4.66
CA HIS A 115 0.40 5.73 -5.51
C HIS A 115 -0.64 6.50 -4.70
N TYR A 116 -1.32 5.83 -3.74
CA TYR A 116 -2.25 6.51 -2.83
C TYR A 116 -1.54 7.57 -1.98
N THR A 117 -0.36 7.26 -1.45
CA THR A 117 0.45 8.23 -0.69
C THR A 117 0.75 9.48 -1.53
N GLN A 118 1.08 9.31 -2.81
CA GLN A 118 1.33 10.43 -3.72
C GLN A 118 0.07 11.25 -3.99
N GLN A 119 -1.09 10.60 -4.19
CA GLN A 119 -2.35 11.30 -4.41
C GLN A 119 -2.79 12.10 -3.18
N VAL A 120 -2.62 11.55 -1.97
CA VAL A 120 -2.91 12.28 -0.72
C VAL A 120 -2.00 13.50 -0.57
N LYS A 121 -0.70 13.35 -0.82
CA LYS A 121 0.23 14.50 -0.87
C LYS A 121 -0.18 15.53 -1.91
N SER A 122 -0.65 15.08 -3.08
CA SER A 122 -1.13 15.97 -4.13
C SER A 122 -2.40 16.73 -3.70
N ARG A 123 -3.36 16.06 -3.04
CA ARG A 123 -4.56 16.69 -2.48
C ARG A 123 -4.19 17.76 -1.46
N GLU A 124 -3.22 17.48 -0.59
CA GLU A 124 -2.77 18.44 0.43
C GLU A 124 -2.07 19.65 -0.15
N LYS A 125 -1.26 19.46 -1.20
CA LYS A 125 -0.63 20.57 -1.92
C LYS A 125 -1.67 21.50 -2.54
N VAL A 126 -2.68 20.96 -3.21
CA VAL A 126 -3.74 21.76 -3.84
C VAL A 126 -4.63 22.42 -2.78
N LEU A 127 -4.89 21.77 -1.65
CA LEU A 127 -5.60 22.39 -0.52
C LEU A 127 -4.84 23.59 0.06
N GLN A 128 -3.52 23.48 0.21
CA GLN A 128 -2.68 24.60 0.65
C GLN A 128 -2.72 25.77 -0.33
N GLU A 129 -2.68 25.48 -1.63
CA GLU A 129 -2.82 26.49 -2.68
C GLU A 129 -4.20 27.15 -2.66
N TYR A 130 -5.27 26.34 -2.52
CA TYR A 130 -6.65 26.82 -2.41
C TYR A 130 -6.81 27.78 -1.22
N ASN A 131 -6.32 27.38 -0.03
CA ASN A 131 -6.32 28.24 1.15
C ASN A 131 -5.59 29.57 0.89
N LYS A 132 -4.46 29.54 0.18
CA LYS A 132 -3.67 30.74 -0.13
C LYS A 132 -4.40 31.69 -1.09
N VAL A 133 -5.01 31.19 -2.16
CA VAL A 133 -5.73 32.04 -3.13
C VAL A 133 -7.04 32.56 -2.54
N GLN A 134 -7.75 31.74 -1.76
CA GLN A 134 -8.96 32.16 -1.05
C GLN A 134 -8.66 33.25 -0.02
N ALA A 135 -7.62 33.11 0.79
CA ALA A 135 -7.25 34.12 1.77
C ALA A 135 -6.88 35.47 1.12
N LYS A 136 -6.39 35.46 -0.13
CA LYS A 136 -6.20 36.69 -0.89
C LYS A 136 -7.53 37.30 -1.32
N LEU A 137 -8.47 36.49 -1.81
CA LEU A 137 -9.81 36.95 -2.19
C LEU A 137 -10.53 37.61 -1.00
N GLU A 138 -10.54 36.94 0.17
CA GLU A 138 -11.15 37.46 1.40
C GLU A 138 -10.58 38.84 1.79
N LYS A 139 -9.25 39.02 1.68
CA LYS A 139 -8.59 40.32 1.92
C LYS A 139 -8.98 41.44 0.95
N TYR A 140 -9.46 41.12 -0.25
CA TYR A 140 -9.99 42.12 -1.19
C TYR A 140 -11.47 42.40 -0.94
N GLU A 141 -12.24 41.37 -0.54
CA GLU A 141 -13.64 41.49 -0.17
C GLU A 141 -13.85 42.31 1.11
N GLU A 142 -12.87 42.33 2.02
CA GLU A 142 -12.87 43.19 3.22
C GLU A 142 -12.59 44.68 2.93
N ARG A 143 -12.12 45.04 1.72
CA ARG A 143 -11.83 46.43 1.35
C ARG A 143 -13.08 47.16 0.87
N GLU A 144 -13.02 48.49 0.83
CA GLU A 144 -14.11 49.32 0.30
C GLU A 144 -14.53 48.91 -1.13
N GLN A 145 -15.83 48.89 -1.38
CA GLN A 145 -16.43 48.48 -2.66
C GLN A 145 -16.35 49.59 -3.73
N THR A 146 -15.14 50.02 -4.04
CA THR A 146 -14.87 50.89 -5.18
C THR A 146 -14.96 50.10 -6.49
N GLY A 147 -15.25 50.77 -7.62
CA GLY A 147 -15.32 50.11 -8.94
C GLY A 147 -14.06 49.32 -9.30
N ALA A 148 -12.87 49.85 -8.98
CA ALA A 148 -11.60 49.16 -9.19
C ALA A 148 -11.46 47.91 -8.30
N ASN A 149 -11.92 47.97 -7.04
CA ASN A 149 -11.89 46.82 -6.14
C ASN A 149 -12.87 45.72 -6.58
N ILE A 150 -14.06 46.09 -7.09
CA ILE A 150 -15.04 45.13 -7.64
C ILE A 150 -14.44 44.35 -8.82
N VAL A 151 -13.79 45.03 -9.76
CA VAL A 151 -13.09 44.37 -10.88
C VAL A 151 -12.01 43.42 -10.36
N LYS A 152 -11.25 43.83 -9.35
CA LYS A 152 -10.19 42.97 -8.78
C LYS A 152 -10.77 41.74 -8.08
N ILE A 153 -11.87 41.88 -7.34
CA ILE A 153 -12.57 40.75 -6.72
C ILE A 153 -13.04 39.76 -7.79
N GLN A 154 -13.61 40.23 -8.90
CA GLN A 154 -14.05 39.37 -10.00
C GLN A 154 -12.89 38.59 -10.64
N GLN A 155 -11.75 39.25 -10.88
CA GLN A 155 -10.54 38.59 -11.38
C GLN A 155 -10.04 37.51 -10.40
N MET A 156 -9.96 37.83 -9.11
CA MET A 156 -9.52 36.87 -8.09
C MET A 156 -10.49 35.69 -7.95
N LYS A 157 -11.81 35.90 -8.11
CA LYS A 157 -12.80 34.80 -8.15
C LYS A 157 -12.55 33.86 -9.34
N ALA A 158 -12.23 34.41 -10.51
CA ALA A 158 -11.86 33.61 -11.68
C ALA A 158 -10.57 32.82 -11.47
N GLU A 159 -9.61 33.33 -10.68
CA GLU A 159 -8.38 32.61 -10.31
C GLU A 159 -8.62 31.50 -9.26
N VAL A 160 -9.52 31.73 -8.30
CA VAL A 160 -9.84 30.75 -7.24
C VAL A 160 -10.57 29.53 -7.79
N GLN A 161 -11.49 29.74 -8.74
CA GLN A 161 -12.36 28.70 -9.27
C GLN A 161 -11.63 27.44 -9.76
N PRO A 162 -10.60 27.50 -10.65
CA PRO A 162 -9.92 26.30 -11.13
C PRO A 162 -9.18 25.54 -10.00
N VAL A 163 -8.60 26.25 -9.03
CA VAL A 163 -7.89 25.62 -7.90
C VAL A 163 -8.87 24.89 -6.98
N LYS A 164 -10.04 25.49 -6.74
CA LYS A 164 -11.14 24.84 -6.00
C LYS A 164 -11.62 23.57 -6.69
N GLU A 165 -11.87 23.63 -8.00
CA GLU A 165 -12.32 22.47 -8.78
C GLU A 165 -11.29 21.34 -8.79
N GLU A 166 -10.00 21.66 -8.91
CA GLU A 166 -8.93 20.67 -8.81
C GLU A 166 -8.89 20.00 -7.43
N PHE A 167 -9.01 20.80 -6.36
CA PHE A 167 -9.06 20.27 -5.00
C PHE A 167 -10.25 19.34 -4.81
N GLU A 168 -11.45 19.78 -5.17
CA GLU A 168 -12.69 19.02 -5.02
C GLU A 168 -12.61 17.69 -5.80
N LYS A 169 -12.08 17.74 -7.03
CA LYS A 169 -11.86 16.54 -7.84
C LYS A 169 -10.94 15.53 -7.14
N LYS A 170 -9.78 15.98 -6.65
CA LYS A 170 -8.81 15.11 -5.94
C LYS A 170 -9.38 14.57 -4.62
N ASN A 171 -10.03 15.43 -3.86
CA ASN A 171 -10.63 15.09 -2.57
C ASN A 171 -11.73 14.04 -2.74
N ASN A 172 -12.64 14.23 -3.71
CA ASN A 172 -13.76 13.32 -3.94
C ASN A 172 -13.30 11.98 -4.49
N SER A 173 -12.35 11.95 -5.44
CA SER A 173 -11.76 10.70 -5.95
C SER A 173 -11.12 9.88 -4.82
N LEU A 174 -10.35 10.51 -3.93
CA LEU A 174 -9.75 9.81 -2.80
C LEU A 174 -10.78 9.29 -1.79
N LEU A 175 -11.80 10.10 -1.46
CA LEU A 175 -12.89 9.69 -0.57
C LEU A 175 -13.75 8.55 -1.14
N GLU A 176 -13.80 8.43 -2.46
CA GLU A 176 -14.51 7.34 -3.15
C GLU A 176 -13.65 6.08 -3.28
N GLU A 177 -12.38 6.22 -3.66
CA GLU A 177 -11.51 5.10 -4.02
C GLU A 177 -10.90 4.39 -2.81
N MET A 178 -10.49 5.11 -1.77
CA MET A 178 -9.83 4.50 -0.60
C MET A 178 -10.74 3.49 0.11
N PRO A 179 -12.03 3.79 0.40
CA PRO A 179 -12.93 2.81 1.02
C PRO A 179 -13.13 1.58 0.15
N LYS A 180 -13.35 1.76 -1.16
CA LYS A 180 -13.54 0.64 -2.11
C LYS A 180 -12.31 -0.27 -2.15
N PHE A 181 -11.11 0.31 -2.16
CA PHE A 181 -9.87 -0.45 -2.10
C PHE A 181 -9.73 -1.22 -0.78
N TYR A 182 -10.06 -0.57 0.34
CA TYR A 182 -10.03 -1.21 1.65
C TYR A 182 -10.99 -2.41 1.72
N ASP A 183 -12.23 -2.25 1.26
CA ASP A 183 -13.23 -3.32 1.28
C ASP A 183 -12.84 -4.49 0.36
N ALA A 184 -12.19 -4.21 -0.76
CA ALA A 184 -11.70 -5.24 -1.70
C ALA A 184 -10.46 -6.01 -1.16
N SER A 185 -9.80 -5.53 -0.10
CA SER A 185 -8.54 -6.09 0.40
C SER A 185 -8.65 -7.57 0.77
N ILE A 186 -9.76 -7.97 1.41
CA ILE A 186 -10.00 -9.37 1.80
C ILE A 186 -10.07 -10.27 0.56
N GLY A 187 -10.79 -9.82 -0.48
CA GLY A 187 -10.94 -10.57 -1.72
C GLY A 187 -9.62 -10.78 -2.47
N TYR A 188 -8.67 -9.86 -2.30
CA TYR A 188 -7.33 -9.98 -2.90
C TYR A 188 -6.37 -10.80 -2.04
N ILE A 189 -6.30 -10.53 -0.74
CA ILE A 189 -5.28 -11.10 0.15
C ILE A 189 -5.62 -12.54 0.52
N HIS A 190 -6.87 -12.85 0.83
CA HIS A 190 -7.26 -14.16 1.37
C HIS A 190 -6.95 -15.34 0.43
N PRO A 191 -7.13 -15.27 -0.90
CA PRO A 191 -6.70 -16.33 -1.82
C PRO A 191 -5.21 -16.65 -1.76
N SER A 192 -4.37 -15.66 -1.40
CA SER A 192 -2.92 -15.85 -1.29
C SER A 192 -2.50 -16.59 -0.01
N LEU A 193 -3.43 -16.82 0.91
CA LEU A 193 -3.20 -17.43 2.22
C LEU A 193 -3.86 -18.82 2.36
N LYS A 194 -4.54 -19.30 1.31
CA LYS A 194 -5.09 -20.66 1.24
C LYS A 194 -4.03 -21.63 0.73
#